data_AF-H3C7Y8-F1
#
_entry.id   AF-H3C7Y8-F1
#
_cell.length_a   1.000
_cell.length_b   1.000
_cell.length_c   1.000
_cell.angle_alpha   90.00
_cell.angle_beta   90.00
_cell.angle_gamma   90.00
#
_symmetry.space_group_name_H-M   'P 1'
#
loop_
_entity.id
_entity.type
_entity.pdbx_description
1 polymer ?
#
loop_
_entity_poly.entity_id
_entity_poly.type
_entity_poly.pdbx_seq_one_letter_code
_entity_poly.pdbx_strand_id
1 'polypeptide(L)'
;MMSASGYQPSAVAVGPFLDLHWPVRSLWPETRPLFYHIEQEMIRHMQEMRQSMEYMEKLHQKIFQEIDSSPSPSRRWPRTAAAVALSLDTQDFTPQELSVKQVGRKLRVSGKTEKKKEDNKGSYSYTCQEFRQEFDLPEGVNPETVTCSLVDGRLQIQ
;
A
#
# COMPACT_ATOMS: atom_id res chain seq x y z
N MET A 1 -41.41 20.76 65.85
CA MET A 1 -40.65 19.50 65.93
C MET A 1 -40.17 19.14 64.52
N MET A 2 -38.98 18.55 64.45
CA MET A 2 -38.09 18.45 63.30
C MET A 2 -38.65 17.55 62.19
N SER A 3 -38.31 17.82 60.92
CA SER A 3 -37.71 16.77 60.08
C SER A 3 -36.94 17.37 58.90
N ALA A 4 -35.66 17.03 58.85
CA ALA A 4 -34.73 17.28 57.76
C ALA A 4 -34.53 15.95 57.03
N SER A 5 -34.64 15.94 55.71
CA SER A 5 -34.19 14.85 54.84
C SER A 5 -34.32 15.37 53.41
N GLY A 6 -33.34 15.36 52.53
CA GLY A 6 -31.93 15.03 52.56
C GLY A 6 -31.48 15.35 51.14
N TYR A 7 -30.48 16.22 51.00
CA TYR A 7 -29.87 16.50 49.69
C TYR A 7 -29.17 15.24 49.20
N GLN A 8 -29.40 14.86 47.94
CA GLN A 8 -28.47 13.99 47.21
C GLN A 8 -28.07 14.72 45.91
N PRO A 9 -26.76 14.87 45.60
CA PRO A 9 -26.30 15.74 44.51
C PRO A 9 -26.53 15.08 43.15
N SER A 10 -26.97 15.90 42.20
CA SER A 10 -26.97 15.59 40.77
C SER A 10 -25.53 15.36 40.29
N ALA A 11 -25.20 14.12 39.92
CA ALA A 11 -24.00 13.85 39.16
C ALA A 11 -24.24 14.27 37.70
N VAL A 12 -23.69 15.44 37.36
CA VAL A 12 -23.58 15.90 35.98
C VAL A 12 -22.60 14.98 35.26
N ALA A 13 -23.10 14.06 34.43
CA ALA A 13 -22.29 13.35 33.45
C ALA A 13 -22.47 14.02 32.09
N VAL A 14 -21.50 14.86 31.77
CA VAL A 14 -21.34 15.54 30.49
C VAL A 14 -21.01 14.48 29.44
N GLY A 15 -21.95 14.21 28.53
CA GLY A 15 -21.73 13.42 27.32
C GLY A 15 -22.31 14.17 26.12
N PRO A 16 -21.52 14.54 25.10
CA PRO A 16 -21.98 15.45 24.07
C PRO A 16 -22.53 14.64 22.90
N PHE A 17 -23.80 14.23 22.91
CA PHE A 17 -24.52 13.95 21.66
C PHE A 17 -26.02 13.96 21.91
N LEU A 18 -26.60 15.15 21.68
CA LEU A 18 -27.96 15.36 21.20
C LEU A 18 -29.10 15.02 22.17
N ASP A 19 -29.42 16.03 22.96
CA ASP A 19 -30.75 16.32 23.47
C ASP A 19 -31.70 16.60 22.30
N LEU A 20 -32.24 15.54 21.67
CA LEU A 20 -33.45 15.65 20.86
C LEU A 20 -34.62 15.22 21.72
N HIS A 21 -35.24 16.18 22.40
CA HIS A 21 -36.60 16.02 22.88
C HIS A 21 -37.48 15.62 21.68
N TRP A 22 -37.97 14.38 21.66
CA TRP A 22 -38.96 13.97 20.68
C TRP A 22 -40.33 14.16 21.31
N PRO A 23 -41.16 15.11 20.85
CA PRO A 23 -42.51 15.19 21.38
C PRO A 23 -43.29 14.00 20.83
N VAL A 24 -43.86 13.24 21.76
CA VAL A 24 -44.89 12.24 21.52
C VAL A 24 -46.03 12.91 20.73
N ARG A 25 -46.15 12.62 19.43
CA ARG A 25 -47.41 12.25 18.73
C ARG A 25 -47.10 11.49 17.44
N SER A 26 -47.43 10.21 17.47
CA SER A 26 -47.37 9.23 16.40
C SER A 26 -48.19 9.66 15.18
N LEU A 27 -47.53 10.04 14.08
CA LEU A 27 -48.12 10.14 12.73
C LEU A 27 -47.15 9.63 11.64
N TRP A 28 -46.23 8.75 12.02
CA TRP A 28 -45.45 7.96 11.09
C TRP A 28 -46.20 6.63 10.90
N PRO A 29 -46.51 6.19 9.67
CA PRO A 29 -47.16 4.90 9.44
C PRO A 29 -46.34 3.77 10.07
N GLU A 30 -46.89 2.58 10.22
CA GLU A 30 -46.25 1.37 10.74
C GLU A 30 -44.99 0.95 9.94
N THR A 31 -43.92 1.72 10.02
CA THR A 31 -42.71 1.57 9.19
C THR A 31 -41.49 1.23 10.04
N ARG A 32 -41.76 0.90 11.32
CA ARG A 32 -40.87 0.11 12.19
C ARG A 32 -40.29 -1.12 11.48
N PRO A 33 -41.07 -1.93 10.71
CA PRO A 33 -40.52 -3.11 10.06
C PRO A 33 -39.42 -2.80 9.05
N LEU A 34 -39.55 -1.69 8.30
CA LEU A 34 -38.55 -1.27 7.31
C LEU A 34 -37.27 -0.77 7.98
N PHE A 35 -37.39 0.00 9.06
CA PHE A 35 -36.22 0.49 9.79
C PHE A 35 -35.44 -0.65 10.45
N TYR A 36 -36.13 -1.58 11.10
CA TYR A 36 -35.50 -2.79 11.64
C TYR A 36 -34.78 -3.59 10.55
N HIS A 37 -35.41 -3.77 9.39
CA HIS A 37 -34.78 -4.49 8.29
C HIS A 37 -33.50 -3.79 7.80
N ILE A 38 -33.54 -2.47 7.61
CA ILE A 38 -32.36 -1.68 7.22
C ILE A 38 -31.26 -1.75 8.28
N GLU A 39 -31.60 -1.66 9.57
CA GLU A 39 -30.64 -1.80 10.66
C GLU A 39 -29.99 -3.19 10.68
N GLN A 40 -30.77 -4.26 10.49
CA GLN A 40 -30.24 -5.62 10.43
C GLN A 40 -29.30 -5.82 9.24
N GLU A 41 -29.68 -5.30 8.06
CA GLU A 41 -28.82 -5.35 6.88
C GLU A 41 -27.53 -4.56 7.08
N MET A 42 -27.60 -3.39 7.73
CA MET A 42 -26.42 -2.57 8.02
C MET A 42 -25.49 -3.25 9.03
N ILE A 43 -26.05 -3.90 10.06
CA ILE A 43 -25.28 -4.69 11.04
C ILE A 43 -24.59 -5.87 10.36
N ARG A 44 -25.31 -6.63 9.53
CA ARG A 44 -24.74 -7.73 8.74
C ARG A 44 -23.61 -7.24 7.85
N HIS A 45 -23.83 -6.15 7.11
CA HIS A 45 -22.82 -5.61 6.20
C HIS A 45 -21.59 -5.07 6.94
N MET A 46 -21.77 -4.42 8.10
CA MET A 46 -20.64 -4.00 8.92
C MET A 46 -19.84 -5.18 9.48
N GLN A 47 -20.49 -6.29 9.80
CA GLN A 47 -19.80 -7.52 10.22
C GLN A 47 -18.98 -8.12 9.07
N GLU A 48 -19.52 -8.15 7.85
CA GLU A 48 -18.80 -8.58 6.65
C GLU A 48 -17.60 -7.69 6.35
N MET A 49 -17.79 -6.37 6.43
CA MET A 49 -16.72 -5.38 6.25
C MET A 49 -15.62 -5.53 7.30
N ARG A 50 -15.99 -5.81 8.55
CA ARG A 50 -15.02 -6.06 9.63
C ARG A 50 -14.19 -7.31 9.33
N GLN A 51 -14.82 -8.41 8.91
CA GLN A 51 -14.10 -9.63 8.53
C GLN A 51 -13.19 -9.41 7.31
N SER A 52 -13.66 -8.65 6.31
CA SER A 52 -12.88 -8.25 5.15
C SER A 52 -11.66 -7.41 5.55
N MET A 53 -11.83 -6.48 6.49
CA MET A 53 -10.75 -5.64 7.01
C MET A 53 -9.69 -6.49 7.74
N GLU A 54 -10.09 -7.45 8.57
CA GLU A 54 -9.14 -8.36 9.23
C GLU A 54 -8.34 -9.20 8.22
N TYR A 55 -8.96 -9.61 7.11
CA TYR A 55 -8.25 -10.29 6.02
C TYR A 55 -7.27 -9.36 5.31
N MET A 56 -7.71 -8.13 5.00
CA MET A 56 -6.86 -7.12 4.36
C MET A 56 -5.67 -6.73 5.24
N GLU A 57 -5.86 -6.63 6.56
CA GLU A 57 -4.79 -6.38 7.53
C GLU A 57 -3.74 -7.49 7.51
N LYS A 58 -4.16 -8.76 7.45
CA LYS A 58 -3.23 -9.90 7.32
C LYS A 58 -2.46 -9.86 6.00
N LEU A 59 -3.12 -9.49 4.90
CA LEU A 59 -2.46 -9.28 3.62
C LEU A 59 -1.43 -8.15 3.70
N HIS A 60 -1.80 -7.00 4.28
CA HIS A 60 -0.89 -5.88 4.49
C HIS A 60 0.32 -6.30 5.32
N GLN A 61 0.12 -6.97 6.45
CA GLN A 61 1.22 -7.45 7.29
C GLN A 61 2.17 -8.35 6.52
N LYS A 62 1.64 -9.25 5.68
CA LYS A 62 2.46 -10.14 4.85
C LYS A 62 3.26 -9.38 3.79
N ILE A 63 2.65 -8.41 3.12
CA ILE A 63 3.33 -7.55 2.13
C ILE A 63 4.46 -6.77 2.79
N PHE A 64 4.22 -6.15 3.95
CA PHE A 64 5.24 -5.37 4.67
C PHE A 64 6.37 -6.25 5.21
N GLN A 65 6.06 -7.44 5.74
CA GLN A 65 7.10 -8.40 6.13
C GLN A 65 7.98 -8.78 4.94
N GLU A 66 7.39 -8.98 3.75
CA GLU A 66 8.15 -9.28 2.53
C GLU A 66 9.02 -8.10 2.09
N ILE A 67 8.52 -6.87 2.18
CA ILE A 67 9.27 -5.64 1.86
C ILE A 67 10.42 -5.39 2.84
N ASP A 68 10.21 -5.51 4.15
CA ASP A 68 11.25 -5.30 5.17
C ASP A 68 12.27 -6.46 5.21
N SER A 69 11.85 -7.67 4.84
CA SER A 69 12.76 -8.81 4.67
C SER A 69 13.60 -8.72 3.39
N SER A 70 13.25 -7.82 2.47
CA SER A 70 14.11 -7.41 1.37
C SER A 70 14.93 -6.21 1.81
N PRO A 71 16.17 -6.38 2.32
CA PRO A 71 17.05 -5.24 2.53
C PRO A 71 17.13 -4.51 1.21
N SER A 72 16.75 -3.23 1.18
CA SER A 72 16.98 -2.35 0.02
C SER A 72 18.42 -2.59 -0.43
N PRO A 73 18.65 -3.30 -1.55
CA PRO A 73 19.97 -3.73 -1.86
C PRO A 73 20.59 -2.53 -2.56
N SER A 74 21.11 -1.58 -1.79
CA SER A 74 22.24 -0.80 -2.27
C SER A 74 23.35 -1.81 -2.52
N ARG A 75 23.32 -2.41 -3.71
CA ARG A 75 24.30 -3.39 -4.12
C ARG A 75 25.57 -2.58 -4.34
N ARG A 76 26.47 -2.69 -3.37
CA ARG A 76 27.83 -2.20 -3.52
C ARG A 76 28.44 -2.88 -4.75
N TRP A 77 29.13 -2.10 -5.57
CA TRP A 77 29.78 -2.60 -6.77
C TRP A 77 30.75 -3.74 -6.43
N PRO A 78 30.78 -4.83 -7.21
CA PRO A 78 31.78 -5.88 -7.07
C PRO A 78 33.18 -5.28 -7.21
N ARG A 79 34.01 -5.40 -6.16
CA ARG A 79 35.42 -5.02 -6.20
C ARG A 79 36.24 -6.17 -6.79
N THR A 80 36.12 -6.41 -8.09
CA THR A 80 37.00 -7.32 -8.83
C THR A 80 38.03 -6.52 -9.63
N ALA A 81 39.29 -6.91 -9.53
CA ALA A 81 40.47 -6.10 -9.86
C ALA A 81 40.73 -5.83 -11.37
N ALA A 82 39.79 -6.14 -12.25
CA ALA A 82 39.87 -5.79 -13.67
C ALA A 82 38.46 -5.72 -14.25
N ALA A 83 38.07 -4.55 -14.76
CA ALA A 83 36.74 -4.17 -15.24
C ALA A 83 35.63 -4.11 -14.17
N VAL A 84 35.22 -2.89 -13.84
CA VAL A 84 34.07 -2.59 -12.97
C VAL A 84 32.80 -2.74 -13.83
N ALA A 85 32.50 -3.98 -14.24
CA ALA A 85 31.31 -4.29 -15.03
C ALA A 85 30.19 -4.81 -14.12
N LEU A 86 29.09 -4.06 -14.02
CA LEU A 86 27.86 -4.56 -13.41
C LEU A 86 26.97 -5.17 -14.48
N SER A 87 26.34 -6.31 -14.17
CA SER A 87 25.27 -6.89 -14.98
C SER A 87 24.00 -7.00 -14.16
N LEU A 88 22.91 -6.45 -14.70
CA LEU A 88 21.57 -6.57 -14.15
C LEU A 88 20.67 -7.34 -15.11
N ASP A 89 19.96 -8.33 -14.58
CA ASP A 89 18.97 -9.08 -15.35
C ASP A 89 17.71 -8.23 -15.55
N THR A 90 17.30 -8.05 -16.81
CA THR A 90 16.15 -7.23 -17.20
C THR A 90 15.27 -7.95 -18.23
N GLN A 91 15.30 -9.30 -18.28
CA GLN A 91 14.59 -10.09 -19.30
C GLN A 91 13.07 -9.87 -19.35
N ASP A 92 12.45 -9.50 -18.23
CA ASP A 92 11.01 -9.25 -18.16
C ASP A 92 10.57 -7.89 -18.73
N PHE A 93 11.55 -7.03 -19.07
CA PHE A 93 11.36 -5.64 -19.50
C PHE A 93 11.94 -5.39 -20.89
N THR A 94 11.23 -4.60 -21.67
CA THR A 94 11.73 -4.06 -22.94
C THR A 94 12.67 -2.88 -22.69
N PRO A 95 13.57 -2.55 -23.64
CA PRO A 95 14.49 -1.42 -23.49
C PRO A 95 13.78 -0.09 -23.19
N GLN A 96 12.58 0.11 -23.74
CA GLN A 96 11.78 1.33 -23.57
C GLN A 96 11.14 1.44 -22.18
N GLU A 97 10.96 0.31 -21.49
CA GLU A 97 10.42 0.23 -20.14
C GLU A 97 11.50 0.45 -19.06
N LEU A 98 12.78 0.51 -19.47
CA LEU A 98 13.93 0.71 -18.59
C LEU A 98 14.37 2.18 -18.57
N SER A 99 14.87 2.62 -17.42
CA SER A 99 15.44 3.94 -17.20
C SER A 99 16.70 3.83 -16.37
N VAL A 100 17.79 4.39 -16.87
CA VAL A 100 19.05 4.54 -16.14
C VAL A 100 19.29 6.03 -15.91
N LYS A 101 19.51 6.42 -14.65
CA LYS A 101 19.76 7.80 -14.25
C LYS A 101 20.98 7.88 -13.35
N GLN A 102 21.85 8.83 -13.64
CA GLN A 102 22.94 9.19 -12.74
C GLN A 102 22.53 10.36 -11.86
N VAL A 103 22.73 10.21 -10.55
CA VAL A 103 22.51 11.28 -9.57
C VAL A 103 23.74 11.34 -8.67
N GLY A 104 24.60 12.34 -8.89
CA GLY A 104 25.90 12.42 -8.21
C GLY A 104 26.77 11.19 -8.52
N ARG A 105 27.20 10.47 -7.47
CA ARG A 105 27.96 9.21 -7.60
C ARG A 105 27.09 7.94 -7.53
N LYS A 106 25.78 8.06 -7.72
CA LYS A 106 24.86 6.91 -7.74
C LYS A 106 24.28 6.70 -9.13
N LEU A 107 24.27 5.46 -9.59
CA LEU A 107 23.46 5.03 -10.72
C LEU A 107 22.16 4.42 -10.21
N ARG A 108 21.04 4.89 -10.75
CA ARG A 108 19.70 4.38 -10.48
C ARG A 108 19.15 3.73 -11.74
N VAL A 109 18.89 2.44 -11.65
CA VAL A 109 18.24 1.67 -12.71
C VAL A 109 16.83 1.34 -12.25
N SER A 110 15.85 1.61 -13.10
CA SER A 110 14.44 1.27 -12.84
C SER A 110 13.79 0.71 -14.08
N GLY A 111 12.85 -0.19 -13.90
CA GLY A 111 12.00 -0.70 -14.98
C GLY A 111 10.56 -0.78 -14.54
N LYS A 112 9.63 -0.48 -15.44
CA LYS A 112 8.19 -0.61 -15.20
C LYS A 112 7.51 -1.18 -16.45
N THR A 113 6.80 -2.31 -16.29
CA THR A 113 6.05 -2.96 -17.37
C THR A 113 4.61 -3.18 -16.95
N GLU A 114 3.69 -3.05 -17.90
CA GLU A 114 2.27 -3.34 -17.74
C GLU A 114 1.82 -4.25 -18.88
N LYS A 115 1.37 -5.45 -18.54
CA LYS A 115 0.96 -6.48 -19.49
C LYS A 115 -0.52 -6.79 -19.27
N LYS A 116 -1.30 -6.67 -20.35
CA LYS A 116 -2.68 -7.14 -20.41
C LYS A 116 -2.70 -8.50 -21.10
N LYS A 117 -3.30 -9.49 -20.46
CA LYS A 117 -3.52 -10.81 -21.02
C LYS A 117 -5.02 -11.08 -21.10
N GLU A 118 -5.47 -11.46 -22.27
CA GLU A 118 -6.84 -11.94 -22.51
C GLU A 118 -6.82 -13.46 -22.53
N ASP A 119 -7.78 -14.08 -21.84
CA ASP A 119 -7.98 -15.52 -21.95
C ASP A 119 -8.92 -15.85 -23.12
N ASN A 120 -8.90 -17.10 -23.56
CA ASN A 120 -9.78 -17.57 -24.64
C ASN A 120 -11.28 -17.60 -24.24
N LYS A 121 -11.62 -17.17 -23.02
CA LYS A 121 -12.98 -17.11 -22.47
C LYS A 121 -13.47 -15.67 -22.30
N GLY A 122 -12.71 -14.67 -22.77
CA GLY A 122 -13.07 -13.24 -22.70
C GLY A 122 -12.77 -12.56 -21.36
N SER A 123 -12.00 -13.19 -20.47
CA SER A 123 -11.49 -12.58 -19.25
C SER A 123 -10.17 -11.84 -19.50
N TYR A 124 -9.97 -10.74 -18.78
CA TYR A 124 -8.72 -9.96 -18.83
C TYR A 124 -8.00 -10.04 -17.49
N SER A 125 -6.70 -10.35 -17.53
CA SER A 125 -5.78 -10.20 -16.40
C SER A 125 -4.74 -9.13 -16.70
N TYR A 126 -4.45 -8.29 -15.71
CA TYR A 126 -3.43 -7.24 -15.81
C TYR A 126 -2.27 -7.60 -14.88
N THR A 127 -1.04 -7.44 -15.36
CA THR A 127 0.18 -7.64 -14.58
C THR A 127 1.02 -6.38 -14.68
N CYS A 128 1.32 -5.76 -13.54
CA CYS A 128 2.22 -4.63 -13.44
C CYS A 128 3.45 -5.08 -12.65
N GLN A 129 4.65 -4.88 -13.20
CA GLN A 129 5.91 -5.16 -12.51
C GLN A 129 6.76 -3.89 -12.52
N GLU A 130 7.35 -3.57 -11.38
CA GLU A 130 8.27 -2.45 -11.23
C GLU A 130 9.49 -2.87 -10.39
N PHE A 131 10.68 -2.44 -10.80
CA PHE A 131 11.88 -2.56 -9.97
C PHE A 131 12.64 -1.24 -9.92
N ARG A 132 13.38 -1.05 -8.84
CA ARG A 132 14.32 0.07 -8.67
C ARG A 132 15.56 -0.44 -7.97
N GLN A 133 16.72 -0.16 -8.54
CA GLN A 133 18.01 -0.54 -7.97
C GLN A 133 19.00 0.63 -8.06
N GLU A 134 19.79 0.79 -7.00
CA GLU A 134 20.80 1.84 -6.89
C GLU A 134 22.18 1.24 -6.68
N PHE A 135 23.18 1.84 -7.31
CA PHE A 135 24.58 1.41 -7.28
C PHE A 135 25.49 2.61 -7.00
N ASP A 136 26.33 2.52 -5.97
CA ASP A 136 27.28 3.57 -5.56
C ASP A 136 28.62 3.49 -6.31
N LEU A 137 28.87 4.38 -7.28
CA LEU A 137 30.09 4.36 -8.10
C LEU A 137 31.36 4.37 -7.23
N PRO A 138 32.32 3.43 -7.44
CA PRO A 138 33.56 3.36 -6.68
C PRO A 138 34.35 4.67 -6.72
N GLU A 139 35.13 4.93 -5.67
CA GLU A 139 36.10 6.03 -5.67
C GLU A 139 37.14 5.83 -6.80
N GLY A 140 37.35 6.86 -7.62
CA GLY A 140 38.24 6.81 -8.78
C GLY A 140 37.56 6.59 -10.14
N VAL A 141 36.31 6.10 -10.17
CA VAL A 141 35.52 6.10 -11.42
C VAL A 141 34.99 7.50 -11.68
N ASN A 142 35.17 7.99 -12.91
CA ASN A 142 34.58 9.25 -13.38
C ASN A 142 33.12 8.98 -13.78
N PRO A 143 32.12 9.64 -13.14
CA PRO A 143 30.72 9.44 -13.49
C PRO A 143 30.42 9.72 -14.96
N GLU A 144 31.08 10.71 -15.57
CA GLU A 144 30.84 11.11 -16.97
C GLU A 144 31.34 10.07 -17.99
N THR A 145 32.17 9.12 -17.58
CA THR A 145 32.68 8.06 -18.46
C THR A 145 31.90 6.77 -18.34
N VAL A 146 30.90 6.71 -17.46
CA VAL A 146 30.07 5.53 -17.27
C VAL A 146 29.20 5.31 -18.50
N THR A 147 29.21 4.10 -19.01
CA THR A 147 28.41 3.69 -20.17
C THR A 147 27.48 2.53 -19.82
N CYS A 148 26.34 2.49 -20.49
CA CYS A 148 25.32 1.46 -20.30
C CYS A 148 25.01 0.82 -21.65
N SER A 149 24.90 -0.49 -21.71
CA SER A 149 24.43 -1.21 -22.89
C SER A 149 23.51 -2.36 -22.49
N LEU A 150 22.57 -2.71 -23.36
CA LEU A 150 21.65 -3.82 -23.14
C LEU A 150 21.97 -4.94 -24.12
N VAL A 151 22.34 -6.11 -23.60
CA VAL A 151 22.73 -7.29 -24.38
C VAL A 151 21.96 -8.49 -23.86
N ASP A 152 21.19 -9.16 -24.72
CA ASP A 152 20.42 -10.37 -24.38
C ASP A 152 19.59 -10.25 -23.10
N GLY A 153 18.87 -9.14 -22.93
CA GLY A 153 18.03 -8.90 -21.75
C GLY A 153 18.82 -8.63 -20.46
N ARG A 154 20.13 -8.36 -20.56
CA ARG A 154 20.99 -7.96 -19.44
C ARG A 154 21.55 -6.57 -19.66
N LEU A 155 21.31 -5.68 -18.70
CA LEU A 155 21.90 -4.35 -18.67
C LEU A 155 23.34 -4.45 -18.16
N GLN A 156 24.30 -4.09 -18.99
CA GLN A 156 25.71 -3.98 -18.66
C GLN A 156 26.08 -2.52 -18.40
N ILE A 157 26.81 -2.28 -17.32
CA ILE A 157 27.29 -0.95 -16.91
C ILE A 157 28.81 -1.01 -16.75
N GLN A 158 29.53 -0.10 -17.40
CA GLN A 158 31.00 -0.06 -17.47
C GLN A 158 31.54 1.34 -17.20
#